data_AF-A0A348PEX9-F1
#
_entry.id   AF-A0A348PEX9-F1
#
_cell.length_a   1.000
_cell.length_b   1.000
_cell.length_c   1.000
_cell.angle_alpha   90.00
_cell.angle_beta   90.00
_cell.angle_gamma   90.00
#
_symmetry.space_group_name_H-M   'P 1'
#
loop_
_entity.id
_entity.type
_entity.pdbx_description
1 polymer ?
#
loop_
_entity_poly.entity_id
_entity_poly.type
_entity_poly.pdbx_seq_one_letter_code
_entity_poly.pdbx_strand_id
1 'polypeptide(L)'
;AVCGFLEEPFKDGFMDIGYTRKIEEEFDEIAEGKEKWQEMLHRFYVPFKDVVAGLAAADTAHVKAEGTPSPYACPLCGRRCEYRLGKTGKFLSCSGYREQIPVELPPAKVPAKPAKKSKASSKPAKPVKPRKVKTQPACAYAAPVNRQGKPLLPEKVDIRCPVDGSPMILRTGRFGDFLTSVNRETDFILNIDKKGGLKFPSPPPYVTELPCPKCSAPMNLRTGKRGPWLGCSKFPKCRGRESWAKIPVEQQQALEKALAIHEGNQPKFDIAALDGTPLKEGTPVVALVIPGEEAKLKFHADWDAEQRALGATG
;
A
#
# COMPACT_ATOMS: atom_id res chain seq x y z
N ALA A 1 3.92 -22.17 -9.10
CA ALA A 1 4.86 -21.03 -9.18
C ALA A 1 5.96 -21.16 -8.14
N VAL A 2 5.67 -21.01 -6.84
CA VAL A 2 6.70 -21.24 -5.81
C VAL A 2 7.08 -22.72 -5.72
N CYS A 3 6.11 -23.65 -5.71
CA CYS A 3 6.42 -25.08 -5.71
C CYS A 3 7.26 -25.49 -6.92
N GLY A 4 6.85 -25.15 -8.14
CA GLY A 4 7.67 -25.39 -9.34
C GLY A 4 9.08 -24.78 -9.31
N PHE A 5 9.24 -23.56 -8.79
CA PHE A 5 10.57 -22.95 -8.61
C PHE A 5 11.45 -23.69 -7.59
N LEU A 6 10.85 -24.32 -6.57
CA LEU A 6 11.58 -25.11 -5.58
C LEU A 6 11.80 -26.55 -6.06
N GLU A 7 10.87 -27.10 -6.82
CA GLU A 7 10.94 -28.47 -7.33
C GLU A 7 12.07 -28.65 -8.33
N GLU A 8 12.31 -27.72 -9.25
CA GLU A 8 13.37 -27.89 -10.27
C GLU A 8 14.79 -27.94 -9.67
N PRO A 9 15.20 -27.01 -8.77
CA PRO A 9 16.56 -26.98 -8.27
C PRO A 9 16.79 -27.88 -7.04
N PHE A 10 15.73 -28.16 -6.27
CA PHE A 10 15.82 -28.89 -5.00
C PHE A 10 15.19 -30.30 -5.10
N LYS A 11 14.87 -30.78 -6.30
CA LYS A 11 14.33 -32.12 -6.55
C LYS A 11 15.21 -33.20 -5.94
N ASP A 12 16.52 -33.06 -6.14
CA ASP A 12 17.52 -34.03 -5.75
C ASP A 12 17.91 -33.78 -4.30
N GLY A 13 17.07 -34.25 -3.38
CA GLY A 13 17.36 -34.31 -1.96
C GLY A 13 16.30 -33.66 -1.08
N PHE A 14 15.97 -32.38 -1.28
CA PHE A 14 15.25 -31.60 -0.27
C PHE A 14 13.73 -31.50 -0.49
N MET A 15 13.25 -31.67 -1.72
CA MET A 15 11.83 -31.62 -2.09
C MET A 15 11.26 -32.98 -2.47
N ASP A 16 12.00 -34.06 -2.21
CA ASP A 16 11.54 -35.43 -2.43
C ASP A 16 10.47 -35.83 -1.38
N ILE A 17 9.52 -36.65 -1.79
CA ILE A 17 8.40 -37.12 -0.95
C ILE A 17 8.94 -37.90 0.26
N GLY A 18 10.05 -38.62 0.10
CA GLY A 18 10.70 -39.39 1.16
C GLY A 18 11.61 -38.59 2.09
N TYR A 19 11.94 -37.34 1.75
CA TYR A 19 12.90 -36.53 2.49
C TYR A 19 12.43 -36.17 3.90
N THR A 20 11.20 -35.65 4.00
CA THR A 20 10.62 -35.26 5.30
C THR A 20 10.56 -36.43 6.26
N ARG A 21 10.24 -37.63 5.77
CA ARG A 21 10.22 -38.85 6.60
C ARG A 21 11.59 -39.19 7.17
N LYS A 22 12.65 -39.12 6.37
CA LYS A 22 14.02 -39.43 6.80
C LYS A 22 14.53 -38.43 7.85
N ILE A 23 14.21 -37.15 7.70
CA ILE A 23 14.62 -36.13 8.67
C ILE A 23 13.95 -36.32 10.03
N GLU A 24 12.66 -36.65 10.06
CA GLU A 24 11.98 -36.91 11.34
C GLU A 24 12.58 -38.14 12.03
N GLU A 25 12.92 -39.20 11.28
CA GLU A 25 13.63 -40.38 11.80
C GLU A 25 15.01 -39.99 12.38
N GLU A 26 15.78 -39.12 11.70
CA GLU A 26 17.06 -38.59 12.21
C GLU A 26 16.88 -37.72 13.47
N PHE A 27 15.79 -36.95 13.58
CA PHE A 27 15.50 -36.17 14.78
C PHE A 27 15.17 -37.05 15.99
N ASP A 28 14.45 -38.15 15.79
CA ASP A 28 14.19 -39.13 16.83
C ASP A 28 15.50 -39.79 17.31
N GLU A 29 16.40 -40.15 16.39
CA GLU A 29 17.71 -40.72 16.73
C GLU A 29 18.59 -39.76 17.54
N ILE A 30 18.54 -38.46 17.24
CA ILE A 30 19.20 -37.42 18.04
C ILE A 30 18.57 -37.31 19.43
N ALA A 31 17.24 -37.35 19.53
CA ALA A 31 16.52 -37.28 20.80
C ALA A 31 16.85 -38.47 21.72
N GLU A 32 17.05 -39.65 21.12
CA GLU A 32 17.49 -40.86 21.81
C GLU A 32 19.00 -40.88 22.12
N GLY A 33 19.75 -39.88 21.63
CA GLY A 33 21.20 -39.76 21.84
C GLY A 33 22.05 -40.68 20.97
N LYS A 34 21.46 -41.28 19.92
CA LYS A 34 22.13 -42.17 18.96
C LYS A 34 22.98 -41.41 17.95
N GLU A 35 22.61 -40.17 17.64
CA GLU A 35 23.36 -39.29 16.74
C GLU A 35 23.61 -37.91 17.37
N LYS A 36 24.72 -37.25 16.98
CA LYS A 36 24.97 -35.86 17.33
C LYS A 36 24.29 -34.92 16.33
N TRP A 37 23.44 -34.04 16.83
CA TRP A 37 22.73 -33.03 16.02
C TRP A 37 23.61 -32.15 15.12
N GLN A 38 24.85 -31.88 15.53
CA GLN A 38 25.81 -31.09 14.75
C GLN A 38 26.24 -31.80 13.46
N GLU A 39 26.38 -33.14 13.52
CA GLU A 39 26.80 -33.96 12.38
C GLU A 39 25.66 -34.03 11.35
N MET A 40 24.41 -34.23 11.80
CA MET A 40 23.21 -34.11 10.97
C MET A 40 23.08 -32.74 10.29
N LEU A 41 23.22 -31.63 11.05
CA LEU A 41 23.14 -30.30 10.48
C LEU A 41 24.24 -30.01 9.44
N HIS A 42 25.46 -30.47 9.68
CA HIS A 42 26.54 -30.31 8.70
C HIS A 42 26.24 -31.08 7.41
N ARG A 43 25.70 -32.31 7.53
CA ARG A 43 25.29 -33.15 6.40
C ARG A 43 24.20 -32.48 5.56
N PHE A 44 23.26 -31.79 6.21
CA PHE A 44 22.21 -31.03 5.54
C PHE A 44 22.74 -29.72 4.90
N TYR A 45 23.48 -28.92 5.66
CA TYR A 45 23.77 -27.54 5.29
C TYR A 45 24.80 -27.40 4.17
N VAL A 46 25.77 -28.32 4.09
CA VAL A 46 26.83 -28.25 3.06
C VAL A 46 26.25 -28.39 1.65
N PRO A 47 25.51 -29.46 1.31
CA PRO A 47 24.87 -29.57 -0.01
C PRO A 47 23.84 -28.47 -0.26
N PHE A 48 23.08 -28.08 0.77
CA PHE A 48 22.07 -27.02 0.65
C PHE A 48 22.70 -25.68 0.24
N LYS A 49 23.81 -25.32 0.87
CA LYS A 49 24.55 -24.09 0.57
C LYS A 49 25.04 -24.07 -0.87
N ASP A 50 25.51 -25.20 -1.39
CA ASP A 50 26.04 -25.29 -2.75
C ASP A 50 24.92 -25.13 -3.79
N VAL A 51 23.75 -25.73 -3.55
CA VAL A 51 22.55 -25.53 -4.40
C VAL A 51 22.11 -24.07 -4.39
N VAL A 52 22.05 -23.43 -3.21
CA VAL A 52 21.67 -22.01 -3.09
C VAL A 52 22.71 -21.10 -3.74
N ALA A 53 24.00 -21.40 -3.60
CA ALA A 53 25.07 -20.64 -4.25
C ALA A 53 25.01 -20.76 -5.78
N GLY A 54 24.73 -21.97 -6.29
CA GLY A 54 24.50 -22.21 -7.72
C GLY A 54 23.31 -21.43 -8.26
N LEU A 55 22.20 -21.39 -7.52
CA LEU A 55 21.01 -20.60 -7.85
C LEU A 55 21.22 -19.09 -7.78
N ALA A 56 22.08 -18.62 -6.88
CA ALA A 56 22.42 -17.20 -6.78
C ALA A 56 23.38 -16.74 -7.88
N ALA A 57 24.22 -17.65 -8.38
CA ALA A 57 25.18 -17.41 -9.45
C ALA A 57 24.54 -17.56 -10.85
N ALA A 58 23.61 -18.49 -11.00
CA ALA A 58 22.71 -18.51 -12.14
C ALA A 58 21.82 -17.27 -12.01
N ASP A 59 21.82 -16.40 -13.01
CA ASP A 59 20.90 -15.27 -13.10
C ASP A 59 19.49 -15.81 -13.40
N THR A 60 18.94 -16.60 -12.46
CA THR A 60 17.61 -17.17 -12.56
C THR A 60 16.67 -15.99 -12.49
N ALA A 61 16.29 -15.50 -13.67
CA ALA A 61 15.27 -14.49 -13.85
C ALA A 61 14.14 -14.81 -12.88
N HIS A 62 13.89 -13.90 -11.93
CA HIS A 62 12.86 -14.10 -10.92
C HIS A 62 11.60 -14.65 -11.59
N VAL A 63 11.23 -15.92 -11.34
CA VAL A 63 10.07 -16.60 -11.95
C VAL A 63 8.77 -15.81 -11.77
N LYS A 64 8.75 -14.85 -10.84
CA LYS A 64 7.69 -13.83 -10.67
C LYS A 64 7.54 -12.86 -11.85
N ALA A 65 8.48 -12.82 -12.79
CA ALA A 65 8.54 -11.84 -13.85
C ALA A 65 7.95 -12.33 -15.18
N GLU A 66 7.65 -13.62 -15.38
CA GLU A 66 7.02 -14.05 -16.63
C GLU A 66 5.50 -13.92 -16.53
N GLY A 67 4.94 -13.06 -17.39
CA GLY A 67 3.51 -12.82 -17.46
C GLY A 67 2.91 -13.66 -18.58
N THR A 68 1.85 -14.41 -18.31
CA THR A 68 1.15 -15.15 -19.37
C THR A 68 0.35 -14.17 -20.22
N PRO A 69 0.46 -14.17 -21.56
CA PRO A 69 -0.36 -13.32 -22.41
C PRO A 69 -1.85 -13.52 -22.12
N SER A 70 -2.61 -12.43 -22.04
CA SER A 70 -4.05 -12.46 -21.86
C SER A 70 -4.78 -12.13 -23.17
N PRO A 71 -6.07 -12.47 -23.29
CA PRO A 71 -6.87 -12.07 -24.44
C PRO A 71 -7.25 -10.58 -24.42
N TYR A 72 -7.12 -9.89 -23.30
CA TYR A 72 -7.70 -8.56 -23.08
C TYR A 72 -6.77 -7.42 -23.50
N ALA A 73 -7.35 -6.40 -24.12
CA ALA A 73 -6.70 -5.12 -24.39
C ALA A 73 -6.78 -4.19 -23.16
N CYS A 74 -5.73 -3.40 -22.95
CA CYS A 74 -5.70 -2.40 -21.87
C CYS A 74 -6.67 -1.25 -22.18
N PRO A 75 -7.57 -0.86 -21.27
CA PRO A 75 -8.51 0.24 -21.50
C PRO A 75 -7.84 1.63 -21.53
N LEU A 76 -6.62 1.76 -20.99
CA LEU A 76 -5.90 3.05 -20.94
C LEU A 76 -5.02 3.30 -22.18
N CYS A 77 -4.44 2.26 -22.79
CA CYS A 77 -3.46 2.41 -23.86
C CYS A 77 -3.64 1.46 -25.04
N GLY A 78 -4.60 0.54 -24.99
CA GLY A 78 -4.89 -0.42 -26.07
C GLY A 78 -3.95 -1.62 -26.17
N ARG A 79 -2.77 -1.60 -25.53
CA ARG A 79 -1.81 -2.72 -25.56
C ARG A 79 -2.36 -4.00 -24.93
N ARG A 80 -1.84 -5.15 -25.33
CA ARG A 80 -2.19 -6.47 -24.76
C ARG A 80 -1.84 -6.53 -23.27
N CYS A 81 -2.78 -7.01 -22.46
CA CYS A 81 -2.54 -7.28 -21.06
C CYS A 81 -1.90 -8.67 -20.87
N GLU A 82 -1.23 -8.85 -19.74
CA GLU A 82 -0.62 -10.09 -19.27
C GLU A 82 -1.19 -10.45 -17.90
N TYR A 83 -1.31 -11.73 -17.64
CA TYR A 83 -1.55 -12.22 -16.29
C TYR A 83 -0.25 -12.33 -15.51
N ARG A 84 -0.22 -11.73 -14.32
CA ARG A 84 0.94 -11.75 -13.42
C ARG A 84 0.56 -12.27 -12.04
N LEU A 85 1.53 -12.81 -11.32
CA LEU A 85 1.34 -13.32 -9.97
C LEU A 85 1.76 -12.27 -8.94
N GLY A 86 0.78 -11.80 -8.16
CA GLY A 86 0.96 -10.91 -7.03
C GLY A 86 0.87 -11.66 -5.69
N LYS A 87 0.93 -10.91 -4.58
CA LYS A 87 0.74 -11.47 -3.22
C LYS A 87 -0.67 -12.05 -3.01
N THR A 88 -1.66 -11.42 -3.62
CA THR A 88 -3.09 -11.74 -3.50
C THR A 88 -3.58 -12.70 -4.60
N GLY A 89 -2.66 -13.26 -5.40
CA GLY A 89 -2.98 -14.16 -6.49
C GLY A 89 -2.70 -13.58 -7.88
N LYS A 90 -3.30 -14.21 -8.90
CA LYS A 90 -3.17 -13.82 -10.30
C LYS A 90 -3.94 -12.52 -10.54
N PHE A 91 -3.37 -11.58 -11.28
CA PHE A 91 -4.03 -10.34 -11.68
C PHE A 91 -3.66 -9.97 -13.12
N LEU A 92 -4.50 -9.18 -13.76
CA LEU A 92 -4.29 -8.67 -15.11
C LEU A 92 -3.47 -7.37 -15.04
N SER A 93 -2.42 -7.25 -15.84
CA SER A 93 -1.55 -6.06 -15.90
C SER A 93 -1.24 -5.70 -17.35
N CYS A 94 -1.14 -4.40 -17.65
CA CYS A 94 -0.70 -3.97 -18.98
C CYS A 94 0.76 -4.41 -19.24
N SER A 95 1.07 -4.87 -20.45
CA SER A 95 2.44 -5.14 -20.91
C SER A 95 3.36 -3.93 -20.72
N GLY A 96 2.86 -2.72 -21.02
CA GLY A 96 3.56 -1.44 -20.82
C GLY A 96 3.89 -1.07 -19.36
N TYR A 97 3.50 -1.87 -18.36
CA TYR A 97 3.92 -1.65 -16.98
C TYR A 97 5.43 -1.87 -16.78
N ARG A 98 6.08 -2.70 -17.61
CA ARG A 98 7.53 -2.96 -17.52
C ARG A 98 8.35 -1.82 -18.11
N GLU A 99 7.79 -1.11 -19.08
CA GLU A 99 8.44 0.02 -19.72
C GLU A 99 8.46 1.20 -18.75
N GLN A 100 9.65 1.56 -18.27
CA GLN A 100 9.85 2.70 -17.38
C GLN A 100 10.13 3.95 -18.21
N ILE A 101 9.25 4.95 -18.14
CA ILE A 101 9.40 6.24 -18.80
C ILE A 101 9.85 7.29 -17.75
N PRO A 102 10.77 8.21 -18.09
CA PRO A 102 11.13 9.32 -17.21
C PRO A 102 9.92 10.22 -16.86
N VAL A 103 9.81 10.61 -15.59
CA VAL A 103 8.80 11.58 -15.14
C VAL A 103 9.39 12.98 -15.17
N GLU A 104 8.84 13.84 -16.01
CA GLU A 104 9.07 15.28 -15.91
C GLU A 104 8.40 15.80 -14.64
N LEU A 105 9.21 16.19 -13.65
CA LEU A 105 8.69 16.77 -12.43
C LEU A 105 8.14 18.16 -12.73
N PRO A 106 6.90 18.50 -12.30
CA PRO A 106 6.46 19.89 -12.34
C PRO A 106 7.46 20.76 -11.56
N PRO A 107 7.74 21.99 -12.01
CA PRO A 107 8.73 22.85 -11.38
C PRO A 107 8.38 22.98 -9.90
N ALA A 108 9.37 22.69 -9.05
CA ALA A 108 9.21 22.77 -7.61
C ALA A 108 8.67 24.16 -7.26
N LYS A 109 7.49 24.22 -6.62
CA LYS A 109 6.99 25.47 -6.02
C LYS A 109 8.09 25.97 -5.10
N VAL A 110 8.70 27.09 -5.49
CA VAL A 110 9.77 27.74 -4.73
C VAL A 110 9.20 28.03 -3.34
N PRO A 111 9.76 27.47 -2.25
CA PRO A 111 9.32 27.85 -0.92
C PRO A 111 9.64 29.33 -0.72
N ALA A 112 8.61 30.13 -0.44
CA ALA A 112 8.77 31.51 -0.03
C ALA A 112 9.73 31.55 1.18
N LYS A 113 10.84 32.27 1.02
CA LYS A 113 11.84 32.49 2.08
C LYS A 113 11.18 33.19 3.28
N PRO A 114 11.44 32.76 4.53
CA PRO A 114 11.59 33.69 5.62
C PRO A 114 13.06 34.09 5.77
N ALA A 115 13.26 35.37 6.04
CA ALA A 115 14.55 36.03 6.11
C ALA A 115 15.25 35.82 7.47
N LYS A 116 16.59 35.87 7.39
CA LYS A 116 17.59 36.31 8.39
C LYS A 116 18.08 35.34 9.50
N LYS A 117 19.36 34.99 9.30
CA LYS A 117 20.54 35.03 10.20
C LYS A 117 20.50 34.24 11.53
N SER A 118 21.37 33.24 11.63
CA SER A 118 22.53 33.31 12.55
C SER A 118 23.50 32.11 12.48
N LYS A 119 24.78 32.50 12.48
CA LYS A 119 26.03 31.86 12.92
C LYS A 119 26.52 30.55 12.30
N ALA A 120 27.76 30.67 11.82
CA ALA A 120 28.59 29.69 11.18
C ALA A 120 29.06 28.59 12.14
N SER A 121 28.93 27.34 11.70
CA SER A 121 29.83 26.26 12.08
C SER A 121 30.06 25.39 10.85
N SER A 122 31.31 25.41 10.38
CA SER A 122 31.79 24.74 9.17
C SER A 122 31.89 23.24 9.42
N LYS A 123 30.97 22.47 8.84
CA LYS A 123 31.08 21.01 8.70
C LYS A 123 31.19 20.70 7.21
N PRO A 124 32.16 19.88 6.75
CA PRO A 124 32.35 19.62 5.32
C PRO A 124 31.12 18.92 4.75
N ALA A 125 30.60 19.49 3.66
CA ALA A 125 29.44 18.97 2.94
C ALA A 125 29.77 17.60 2.35
N LYS A 126 28.97 16.57 2.70
CA LYS A 126 29.06 15.26 2.06
C LYS A 126 28.75 15.39 0.56
N PRO A 127 29.42 14.62 -0.31
CA PRO A 127 29.16 14.65 -1.74
C PRO A 127 27.70 14.30 -2.02
N VAL A 128 27.00 15.20 -2.72
CA VAL A 128 25.60 15.03 -3.11
C VAL A 128 25.58 14.00 -4.23
N LYS A 129 25.13 12.77 -3.91
CA LYS A 129 24.92 11.74 -4.92
C LYS A 129 23.97 12.26 -6.01
N PRO A 130 24.23 11.99 -7.30
CA PRO A 130 23.33 12.39 -8.38
C PRO A 130 21.93 11.83 -8.10
N ARG A 131 20.92 12.70 -8.17
CA ARG A 131 19.53 12.31 -7.94
C ARG A 131 19.12 11.38 -9.08
N LYS A 132 18.84 10.11 -8.78
CA LYS A 132 18.23 9.17 -9.74
C LYS A 132 16.99 9.83 -10.34
N VAL A 133 16.91 9.86 -11.68
CA VAL A 133 15.72 10.32 -12.40
C VAL A 133 14.55 9.47 -11.95
N LYS A 134 13.44 10.12 -11.54
CA LYS A 134 12.24 9.39 -11.17
C LYS A 134 11.63 8.82 -12.44
N THR A 135 11.51 7.50 -12.52
CA THR A 135 10.84 6.80 -13.61
C THR A 135 9.47 6.30 -13.15
N GLN A 136 8.52 6.19 -14.07
CA GLN A 136 7.21 5.59 -13.85
C GLN A 136 6.88 4.61 -14.98
N PRO A 137 6.03 3.60 -14.74
CA PRO A 137 5.59 2.70 -15.80
C PRO A 137 4.83 3.47 -16.90
N ALA A 138 5.03 3.10 -18.16
CA ALA A 138 4.34 3.68 -19.31
C ALA A 138 2.81 3.53 -19.19
N CYS A 139 2.37 2.41 -18.61
CA CYS A 139 0.99 2.20 -18.22
C CYS A 139 0.88 1.51 -16.86
N ALA A 140 0.15 2.13 -15.92
CA ALA A 140 -0.06 1.60 -14.57
C ALA A 140 -1.37 0.80 -14.42
N TYR A 141 -1.99 0.36 -15.53
CA TYR A 141 -3.23 -0.41 -15.47
C TYR A 141 -3.00 -1.79 -14.87
N ALA A 142 -3.81 -2.11 -13.86
CA ALA A 142 -3.90 -3.42 -13.26
C ALA A 142 -5.34 -3.66 -12.77
N ALA A 143 -5.82 -4.91 -12.91
CA ALA A 143 -7.14 -5.34 -12.46
C ALA A 143 -7.07 -6.73 -11.82
N PRO A 144 -7.81 -7.00 -10.74
CA PRO A 144 -7.95 -8.36 -10.21
C PRO A 144 -8.64 -9.25 -11.25
N VAL A 145 -8.42 -10.57 -11.19
CA VAL A 145 -9.11 -11.54 -12.05
C VAL A 145 -9.80 -12.60 -11.21
N ASN A 146 -10.91 -13.13 -11.71
CA ASN A 146 -11.59 -14.27 -11.10
C ASN A 146 -10.83 -15.58 -11.36
N ARG A 147 -11.33 -16.71 -10.85
CA ARG A 147 -10.75 -18.05 -11.06
C ARG A 147 -10.64 -18.45 -12.54
N GLN A 148 -11.53 -17.95 -13.40
CA GLN A 148 -11.52 -18.19 -14.85
C GLN A 148 -10.57 -17.24 -15.61
N GLY A 149 -9.90 -16.32 -14.92
CA GLY A 149 -9.02 -15.32 -15.54
C GLY A 149 -9.76 -14.09 -16.09
N LYS A 150 -11.07 -13.96 -15.88
CA LYS A 150 -11.79 -12.77 -16.31
C LYS A 150 -11.50 -11.60 -15.36
N PRO A 151 -11.27 -10.38 -15.87
CA PRO A 151 -11.02 -9.21 -15.05
C PRO A 151 -12.27 -8.85 -14.22
N LEU A 152 -12.05 -8.52 -12.96
CA LEU A 152 -13.09 -8.05 -12.03
C LEU A 152 -12.93 -6.54 -11.84
N LEU A 153 -14.07 -5.84 -11.74
CA LEU A 153 -14.05 -4.44 -11.30
C LEU A 153 -13.78 -4.37 -9.78
N PRO A 154 -13.16 -3.28 -9.29
CA PRO A 154 -13.02 -3.07 -7.86
C PRO A 154 -14.40 -3.07 -7.19
N GLU A 155 -14.51 -3.72 -6.03
CA GLU A 155 -15.70 -3.66 -5.19
C GLU A 155 -15.99 -2.21 -4.83
N LYS A 156 -17.23 -1.79 -5.08
CA LYS A 156 -17.70 -0.45 -4.74
C LYS A 156 -18.46 -0.50 -3.44
N VAL A 157 -18.51 0.62 -2.76
CA VAL A 157 -19.36 0.82 -1.60
C VAL A 157 -20.41 1.83 -1.97
N ASP A 158 -21.63 1.61 -1.51
CA ASP A 158 -22.78 2.50 -1.66
C ASP A 158 -22.62 3.75 -0.77
N ILE A 159 -21.57 4.51 -1.05
CA ILE A 159 -21.23 5.76 -0.38
C ILE A 159 -20.79 6.72 -1.46
N ARG A 160 -21.39 7.90 -1.44
CA ARG A 160 -21.07 9.01 -2.32
C ARG A 160 -19.90 9.81 -1.73
N CYS A 161 -18.88 10.06 -2.54
CA CYS A 161 -17.80 10.96 -2.15
C CYS A 161 -18.34 12.39 -2.02
N PRO A 162 -18.09 13.10 -0.89
CA PRO A 162 -18.61 14.46 -0.70
C PRO A 162 -18.04 15.51 -1.66
N VAL A 163 -16.89 15.24 -2.27
CA VAL A 163 -16.17 16.21 -3.13
C VAL A 163 -16.58 16.08 -4.60
N ASP A 164 -16.62 14.86 -5.13
CA ASP A 164 -16.85 14.61 -6.56
C ASP A 164 -18.18 13.89 -6.85
N GLY A 165 -18.87 13.36 -5.83
CA GLY A 165 -20.12 12.63 -5.97
C GLY A 165 -19.99 11.21 -6.55
N SER A 166 -18.78 10.71 -6.77
CA SER A 166 -18.52 9.37 -7.29
C SER A 166 -18.73 8.31 -6.19
N PRO A 167 -19.00 7.05 -6.57
CA PRO A 167 -18.96 5.94 -5.62
C PRO A 167 -17.56 5.77 -5.02
N MET A 168 -17.50 5.27 -3.79
CA MET A 168 -16.23 4.96 -3.12
C MET A 168 -15.84 3.48 -3.27
N ILE A 169 -14.54 3.19 -3.17
CA ILE A 169 -13.93 1.86 -3.25
C ILE A 169 -13.30 1.53 -1.89
N LEU A 170 -13.48 0.30 -1.42
CA LEU A 170 -12.80 -0.23 -0.24
C LEU A 170 -11.35 -0.60 -0.55
N ARG A 171 -10.41 -0.09 0.25
CA ARG A 171 -8.99 -0.43 0.16
C ARG A 171 -8.40 -0.75 1.53
N THR A 172 -7.49 -1.70 1.55
CA THR A 172 -6.72 -2.07 2.75
C THR A 172 -5.36 -1.41 2.74
N GLY A 173 -5.03 -0.70 3.83
CA GLY A 173 -3.74 -0.04 4.03
C GLY A 173 -3.05 -0.46 5.32
N ARG A 174 -1.85 0.06 5.55
CA ARG A 174 -1.09 -0.20 6.79
C ARG A 174 -1.75 0.33 8.07
N PHE A 175 -2.69 1.26 7.94
CA PHE A 175 -3.37 1.92 9.06
C PHE A 175 -4.79 1.40 9.28
N GLY A 176 -5.19 0.35 8.54
CA GLY A 176 -6.55 -0.16 8.51
C GLY A 176 -7.19 0.01 7.13
N ASP A 177 -8.45 -0.42 7.04
CA ASP A 177 -9.26 -0.27 5.85
C ASP A 177 -9.80 1.16 5.73
N PHE A 178 -9.87 1.64 4.49
CA PHE A 178 -10.31 2.99 4.17
C PHE A 178 -11.01 3.00 2.81
N LEU A 179 -11.87 3.99 2.65
CA LEU A 179 -12.63 4.24 1.43
C LEU A 179 -11.97 5.37 0.65
N THR A 180 -11.85 5.18 -0.67
CA THR A 180 -11.35 6.19 -1.61
C THR A 180 -12.37 6.40 -2.71
N SER A 181 -12.45 7.60 -3.29
CA SER A 181 -13.24 7.79 -4.52
C SER A 181 -12.76 6.86 -5.64
N VAL A 182 -13.67 6.42 -6.52
CA VAL A 182 -13.32 5.81 -7.81
C VAL A 182 -12.49 6.80 -8.65
N ASN A 183 -12.83 8.09 -8.58
CA ASN A 183 -12.05 9.13 -9.23
C ASN A 183 -10.77 9.38 -8.42
N ARG A 184 -9.60 9.18 -9.07
CA ARG A 184 -8.28 9.37 -8.45
C ARG A 184 -7.83 10.83 -8.40
N GLU A 185 -8.65 11.75 -8.90
CA GLU A 185 -8.37 13.19 -8.84
C GLU A 185 -8.58 13.76 -7.44
N THR A 186 -9.43 13.12 -6.62
CA THR A 186 -9.70 13.56 -5.26
C THR A 186 -8.90 12.76 -4.24
N ASP A 187 -8.25 13.48 -3.31
CA ASP A 187 -7.49 12.89 -2.19
C ASP A 187 -8.38 12.63 -0.95
N PHE A 188 -9.70 12.68 -1.10
CA PHE A 188 -10.62 12.46 0.01
C PHE A 188 -10.61 10.99 0.43
N ILE A 189 -10.34 10.76 1.72
CA ILE A 189 -10.26 9.43 2.32
C ILE A 189 -11.23 9.38 3.50
N LEU A 190 -12.08 8.36 3.50
CA LEU A 190 -12.96 8.07 4.62
C LEU A 190 -12.47 6.81 5.34
N ASN A 191 -12.18 6.93 6.64
CA ASN A 191 -11.59 5.83 7.41
C ASN A 191 -12.68 4.90 7.95
N ILE A 192 -12.28 3.66 8.25
CA ILE A 192 -13.14 2.65 8.88
C ILE A 192 -12.58 2.33 10.27
N ASP A 193 -13.45 2.23 11.26
CA ASP A 193 -13.08 1.81 12.61
C ASP A 193 -12.75 0.32 12.69
N LYS A 194 -12.09 -0.11 13.77
CA LYS A 194 -11.75 -1.53 14.00
C LYS A 194 -12.94 -2.49 14.00
N LYS A 195 -14.16 -1.97 14.20
CA LYS A 195 -15.42 -2.73 14.19
C LYS A 195 -16.07 -2.78 12.78
N GLY A 196 -15.42 -2.21 11.76
CA GLY A 196 -15.97 -2.14 10.40
C GLY A 196 -17.00 -1.03 10.18
N GLY A 197 -17.11 -0.09 11.12
CA GLY A 197 -18.03 1.06 11.02
C GLY A 197 -17.38 2.27 10.35
N LEU A 198 -18.18 3.09 9.66
CA LEU A 198 -17.72 4.35 9.07
C LEU A 198 -17.25 5.33 10.14
N LYS A 199 -16.05 5.89 9.96
CA LYS A 199 -15.48 6.91 10.82
C LYS A 199 -15.39 8.25 10.09
N PHE A 200 -16.10 9.24 10.61
CA PHE A 200 -16.19 10.53 9.95
C PHE A 200 -14.89 11.33 10.15
N PRO A 201 -14.51 12.17 9.17
CA PRO A 201 -13.30 12.98 9.28
C PRO A 201 -13.44 13.95 10.45
N SER A 202 -12.52 13.84 11.41
CA SER A 202 -12.45 14.80 12.52
C SER A 202 -11.94 16.16 12.00
N PRO A 203 -12.41 17.28 12.57
CA PRO A 203 -11.98 18.61 12.16
C PRO A 203 -10.45 18.78 12.26
N PRO A 204 -9.83 19.59 11.38
CA PRO A 204 -8.40 19.85 11.45
C PRO A 204 -8.05 20.51 12.79
N PRO A 205 -6.90 20.17 13.38
CA PRO A 205 -6.51 20.70 14.67
C PRO A 205 -6.24 22.21 14.60
N TYR A 206 -6.49 22.93 15.70
CA TYR A 206 -6.17 24.34 15.82
C TYR A 206 -4.65 24.51 16.02
N VAL A 207 -3.99 25.34 15.21
CA VAL A 207 -2.54 25.61 15.32
C VAL A 207 -2.33 26.75 16.30
N THR A 208 -1.57 26.50 17.36
CA THR A 208 -1.26 27.48 18.41
C THR A 208 0.14 28.06 18.23
N GLU A 209 0.39 29.20 18.87
CA GLU A 209 1.70 29.87 18.90
C GLU A 209 2.66 29.24 19.93
N LEU A 210 2.21 28.25 20.70
CA LEU A 210 3.05 27.62 21.72
C LEU A 210 4.19 26.80 21.07
N PRO A 211 5.45 27.03 21.46
CA PRO A 211 6.58 26.34 20.87
C PRO A 211 6.72 24.92 21.43
N CYS A 212 7.03 23.97 20.55
CA CYS A 212 7.32 22.60 20.92
C CYS A 212 8.63 22.49 21.71
N PRO A 213 8.68 21.75 22.85
CA PRO A 213 9.88 21.59 23.67
C PRO A 213 11.06 20.92 22.94
N LYS A 214 10.79 20.15 21.87
CA LYS A 214 11.82 19.38 21.14
C LYS A 214 12.36 20.08 19.90
N CYS A 215 11.58 20.95 19.27
CA CYS A 215 11.94 21.50 17.95
C CYS A 215 11.46 22.94 17.72
N SER A 216 10.89 23.57 18.75
CA SER A 216 10.40 24.95 18.76
C SER A 216 9.36 25.30 17.70
N ALA A 217 8.83 24.31 16.98
CA ALA A 217 7.74 24.49 16.03
C ALA A 217 6.41 24.74 16.76
N PRO A 218 5.43 25.43 16.13
CA PRO A 218 4.11 25.63 16.75
C PRO A 218 3.44 24.30 17.07
N MET A 219 2.63 24.29 18.12
CA MET A 219 1.89 23.10 18.56
C MET A 219 0.45 23.14 18.06
N ASN A 220 -0.11 21.97 17.79
CA ASN A 220 -1.47 21.76 17.35
C ASN A 220 -2.30 21.31 18.55
N LEU A 221 -3.35 22.06 18.86
CA LEU A 221 -4.35 21.71 19.86
C LEU A 221 -5.38 20.75 19.27
N ARG A 222 -5.57 19.64 19.97
CA ARG A 222 -6.50 18.57 19.61
C ARG A 222 -7.37 18.22 20.80
N THR A 223 -8.61 17.86 20.53
CA THR A 223 -9.48 17.20 21.50
C THR A 223 -9.14 15.71 21.58
N GLY A 224 -9.27 15.13 22.77
CA GLY A 224 -9.02 13.72 23.01
C GLY A 224 -9.90 13.20 24.15
N LYS A 225 -9.89 11.88 24.36
CA LYS A 225 -10.71 11.24 25.41
C LYS A 225 -10.42 11.73 26.83
N ARG A 226 -9.19 12.21 27.09
CA ARG A 226 -8.72 12.70 28.40
C ARG A 226 -8.68 14.23 28.46
N GLY A 227 -9.38 14.91 27.55
CA GLY A 227 -9.37 16.36 27.40
C GLY A 227 -8.44 16.87 26.29
N PRO A 228 -8.33 18.20 26.15
CA PRO A 228 -7.47 18.84 25.15
C PRO A 228 -5.99 18.53 25.39
N TRP A 229 -5.22 18.41 24.33
CA TRP A 229 -3.78 18.17 24.41
C TRP A 229 -3.04 18.80 23.23
N LEU A 230 -1.76 19.11 23.45
CA LEU A 230 -0.91 19.76 22.45
C LEU A 230 0.06 18.75 21.81
N GLY A 231 0.05 18.67 20.49
CA GLY A 231 0.99 17.88 19.69
C GLY A 231 1.79 18.75 18.73
N CYS A 232 3.07 18.45 18.51
CA CYS A 232 3.89 19.23 17.58
C CYS A 232 3.33 19.25 16.13
N SER A 233 3.32 20.41 15.46
CA SER A 233 2.92 20.57 14.05
C SER A 233 3.76 19.72 13.07
N LYS A 234 5.05 19.55 13.34
CA LYS A 234 5.99 18.75 12.53
C LYS A 234 5.85 17.22 12.68
N PHE A 235 4.73 16.70 13.19
CA PHE A 235 4.47 15.26 13.16
C PHE A 235 4.41 14.77 11.70
N PRO A 236 5.01 13.62 11.32
CA PRO A 236 5.57 12.56 12.15
C PRO A 236 7.06 12.71 12.51
N LYS A 237 7.75 13.73 11.99
CA LYS A 237 9.20 13.94 12.18
C LYS A 237 9.55 14.36 13.61
N CYS A 238 8.66 15.12 14.25
CA CYS A 238 8.74 15.44 15.67
C CYS A 238 7.52 14.89 16.42
N ARG A 239 7.76 14.06 17.43
CA ARG A 239 6.75 13.50 18.34
C ARG A 239 6.73 14.25 19.69
N GLY A 240 6.95 15.56 19.66
CA GLY A 240 6.82 16.42 20.83
C GLY A 240 5.35 16.54 21.25
N ARG A 241 5.09 16.39 22.55
CA ARG A 241 3.79 16.56 23.19
C ARG A 241 3.99 17.42 24.43
N GLU A 242 3.03 18.27 24.73
CA GLU A 242 2.97 18.97 26.01
C GLU A 242 1.69 18.64 26.74
N SER A 243 1.81 18.62 28.06
CA SER A 243 0.68 18.38 28.94
C SER A 243 -0.13 19.66 29.06
N TRP A 244 -1.45 19.55 28.92
CA TRP A 244 -2.38 20.67 29.11
C TRP A 244 -2.22 21.32 30.48
N ALA A 245 -1.99 20.51 31.52
CA ALA A 245 -1.84 20.96 32.91
C ALA A 245 -0.62 21.87 33.16
N LYS A 246 0.37 21.91 32.26
CA LYS A 246 1.53 22.79 32.40
C LYS A 246 1.29 24.22 31.91
N ILE A 247 0.21 24.44 31.16
CA ILE A 247 -0.12 25.74 30.59
C ILE A 247 -0.82 26.58 31.67
N PRO A 248 -0.54 27.88 31.80
CA PRO A 248 -1.29 28.76 32.69
C PRO A 248 -2.80 28.71 32.42
N VAL A 249 -3.62 28.74 33.48
CA VAL A 249 -5.09 28.60 33.39
C VAL A 249 -5.72 29.66 32.47
N GLU A 250 -5.19 30.89 32.49
CA GLU A 250 -5.65 31.98 31.60
C GLU A 250 -5.45 31.62 30.12
N GLN A 251 -4.30 31.05 29.77
CA GLN A 251 -4.00 30.62 28.41
C GLN A 251 -4.83 29.40 28.01
N GLN A 252 -5.13 28.49 28.95
CA GLN A 252 -6.01 27.36 28.68
C GLN A 252 -7.41 27.83 28.25
N GLN A 253 -8.02 28.76 29.01
CA GLN A 253 -9.34 29.29 28.70
C GLN A 253 -9.37 30.03 27.36
N ALA A 254 -8.33 30.79 27.03
CA ALA A 254 -8.22 31.47 25.74
C ALA A 254 -8.13 30.47 24.57
N LEU A 255 -7.33 29.42 24.74
CA LEU A 255 -7.16 28.36 23.75
C LEU A 255 -8.42 27.52 23.55
N GLU A 256 -9.18 27.24 24.61
CA GLU A 256 -10.46 26.54 24.53
C GLU A 256 -11.50 27.35 23.76
N LYS A 257 -11.59 28.66 24.04
CA LYS A 257 -12.46 29.57 23.28
C LYS A 257 -12.07 29.61 21.80
N ALA A 258 -10.77 29.72 21.51
CA ALA A 258 -10.26 29.71 20.14
C ALA A 258 -10.55 28.38 19.43
N LEU A 259 -10.40 27.25 20.12
CA LEU A 259 -10.70 25.92 19.59
C LEU A 259 -12.19 25.77 19.26
N ALA A 260 -13.08 26.23 20.14
CA ALA A 260 -14.53 26.17 19.91
C ALA A 260 -14.95 27.00 18.69
N ILE A 261 -14.37 28.20 18.51
CA ILE A 261 -14.60 29.04 17.32
C ILE A 261 -14.07 28.33 16.07
N HIS A 262 -12.86 27.75 16.15
CA HIS A 262 -12.25 27.04 15.04
C HIS A 262 -13.06 25.82 14.62
N GLU A 263 -13.54 25.01 15.58
CA GLU A 263 -14.39 23.83 15.34
C GLU A 263 -15.76 24.22 14.76
N GLY A 264 -16.35 25.33 15.21
CA GLY A 264 -17.61 25.84 14.66
C GLY A 264 -17.52 26.28 13.19
N ASN A 265 -16.35 26.77 12.77
CA ASN A 265 -16.12 27.24 11.40
C ASN A 265 -15.72 26.12 10.42
N GLN A 266 -15.54 24.88 10.88
CA GLN A 266 -15.11 23.80 9.98
C GLN A 266 -16.26 23.27 9.11
N PRO A 267 -15.99 22.94 7.83
CA PRO A 267 -16.97 22.28 7.00
C PRO A 267 -17.29 20.91 7.58
N LYS A 268 -18.57 20.68 7.84
CA LYS A 268 -19.08 19.34 8.13
C LYS A 268 -19.31 18.64 6.80
N PHE A 269 -18.79 17.42 6.67
CA PHE A 269 -18.98 16.63 5.46
C PHE A 269 -20.28 15.84 5.58
N ASP A 270 -21.19 16.05 4.63
CA ASP A 270 -22.42 15.27 4.52
C ASP A 270 -22.11 13.95 3.80
N ILE A 271 -21.97 12.87 4.57
CA ILE A 271 -21.72 11.53 4.05
C ILE A 271 -23.06 10.85 3.81
N ALA A 272 -23.35 10.54 2.54
CA ALA A 272 -24.59 9.91 2.11
C ALA A 272 -24.32 8.68 1.24
N ALA A 273 -25.30 7.78 1.14
CA ALA A 273 -25.29 6.70 0.15
C ALA A 273 -25.53 7.24 -1.27
N LEU A 274 -25.43 6.40 -2.30
CA LEU A 274 -25.63 6.83 -3.69
C LEU A 274 -27.07 7.27 -3.97
N ASP A 275 -28.04 6.76 -3.21
CA ASP A 275 -29.45 7.16 -3.26
C ASP A 275 -29.73 8.50 -2.55
N GLY A 276 -28.74 9.09 -1.89
CA GLY A 276 -28.87 10.33 -1.12
C GLY A 276 -29.32 10.13 0.34
N THR A 277 -29.45 8.89 0.82
CA THR A 277 -29.75 8.63 2.23
C THR A 277 -28.56 9.04 3.12
N PRO A 278 -28.78 9.85 4.17
CA PRO A 278 -27.70 10.27 5.06
C PRO A 278 -27.22 9.09 5.91
N LEU A 279 -25.92 8.83 5.89
CA LEU A 279 -25.31 7.77 6.69
C LEU A 279 -24.87 8.33 8.05
N LYS A 280 -24.94 7.50 9.09
CA LYS A 280 -24.50 7.85 10.45
C LYS A 280 -23.09 7.34 10.71
N GLU A 281 -22.40 7.97 11.65
CA GLU A 281 -21.13 7.45 12.16
C GLU A 281 -21.35 6.05 12.77
N GLY A 282 -20.49 5.10 12.41
CA GLY A 282 -20.58 3.71 12.87
C GLY A 282 -21.40 2.77 11.99
N THR A 283 -22.02 3.21 10.88
CA THR A 283 -22.70 2.32 9.94
C THR A 283 -21.72 1.24 9.42
N PRO A 284 -22.08 -0.06 9.46
CA PRO A 284 -21.19 -1.13 9.03
C PRO A 284 -21.00 -1.10 7.51
N VAL A 285 -19.74 -1.03 7.07
CA VAL A 285 -19.38 -0.94 5.64
C VAL A 285 -19.78 -2.20 4.88
N VAL A 286 -19.74 -3.37 5.53
CA VAL A 286 -20.09 -4.66 4.93
C VAL A 286 -21.51 -4.67 4.36
N ALA A 287 -22.44 -3.96 5.01
CA ALA A 287 -23.83 -3.85 4.55
C ALA A 287 -23.99 -2.96 3.30
N LEU A 288 -22.98 -2.15 2.99
CA LEU A 288 -22.98 -1.18 1.88
C LEU A 288 -22.09 -1.64 0.71
N VAL A 289 -21.49 -2.83 0.78
CA VAL A 289 -20.63 -3.33 -0.29
C VAL A 289 -21.50 -3.77 -1.47
N ILE A 290 -21.24 -3.19 -2.63
CA ILE A 290 -21.79 -3.60 -3.92
C ILE A 290 -20.75 -4.54 -4.55
N PRO A 291 -21.07 -5.85 -4.73
CA PRO A 291 -20.15 -6.81 -5.32
C PRO A 291 -19.62 -6.34 -6.67
N GLY A 292 -18.31 -6.52 -6.89
CA GLY A 292 -17.69 -6.17 -8.17
C GLY A 292 -18.20 -7.05 -9.31
N GLU A 293 -18.74 -6.41 -10.35
CA GLU A 293 -19.13 -7.11 -11.58
C GLU A 293 -17.90 -7.54 -12.41
N GLU A 294 -18.09 -8.54 -13.29
CA GLU A 294 -17.08 -8.90 -14.29
C GLU A 294 -16.86 -7.73 -15.27
N ALA A 295 -15.61 -7.28 -15.39
CA ALA A 295 -15.26 -6.21 -16.31
C ALA A 295 -15.34 -6.71 -17.76
N LYS A 296 -16.18 -6.07 -18.58
CA LYS A 296 -16.24 -6.34 -20.03
C LYS A 296 -15.12 -5.58 -20.75
N LEU A 297 -13.90 -6.14 -20.73
CA LEU A 297 -12.77 -5.63 -21.51
C LEU A 297 -12.82 -6.16 -22.95
N LYS A 298 -12.43 -5.32 -23.91
CA LYS A 298 -12.28 -5.71 -25.32
C LYS A 298 -11.13 -6.70 -25.47
N PHE A 299 -11.23 -7.62 -26.42
CA PHE A 299 -10.11 -8.47 -26.79
C PHE A 299 -9.08 -7.71 -27.63
N HIS A 300 -7.82 -8.11 -27.51
CA HIS A 300 -6.71 -7.56 -28.26
C HIS A 300 -6.64 -8.21 -29.65
N ALA A 301 -6.24 -7.44 -30.67
CA ALA A 301 -6.18 -7.93 -32.06
C ALA A 301 -5.32 -9.20 -32.21
N ASP A 302 -4.17 -9.26 -31.52
CA ASP A 302 -3.29 -10.44 -31.53
C ASP A 302 -3.99 -11.71 -31.03
N TRP A 303 -4.90 -11.60 -30.07
CA TRP A 303 -5.67 -12.75 -29.59
C TRP A 303 -6.63 -13.25 -30.66
N ASP A 304 -7.35 -12.34 -31.32
CA ASP A 304 -8.26 -12.71 -32.40
C ASP A 304 -7.49 -13.32 -33.60
N ALA A 305 -6.25 -12.88 -33.85
CA ALA A 305 -5.39 -13.46 -34.87
C ALA A 305 -4.93 -14.88 -34.48
N GLU A 306 -4.50 -15.10 -33.23
CA GLU A 306 -4.13 -16.42 -32.69
C GLU A 306 -5.31 -17.41 -32.76
N GLN A 307 -6.51 -16.98 -32.37
CA GLN A 307 -7.70 -17.84 -32.41
C GLN A 307 -8.12 -18.17 -33.86
N ARG A 308 -8.02 -17.22 -34.79
CA ARG A 308 -8.25 -17.50 -36.22
C ARG A 308 -7.23 -18.47 -36.79
N ALA A 309 -5.96 -18.36 -36.38
CA ALA A 309 -4.91 -19.29 -36.80
C ALA A 309 -5.16 -20.72 -36.27
N LEU A 310 -5.54 -20.85 -34.99
CA LEU A 310 -5.90 -22.14 -34.38
C LEU A 310 -7.16 -22.77 -35.02
N GLY A 311 -8.15 -21.94 -35.36
CA GLY A 311 -9.38 -22.39 -36.05
C GLY A 311 -9.19 -22.73 -37.53
N ALA A 312 -8.14 -22.23 -38.17
CA ALA A 312 -7.80 -22.58 -39.55
C ALA A 312 -6.99 -23.89 -39.67
N THR A 313 -6.49 -24.41 -38.53
CA THR A 313 -5.72 -25.66 -38.45
C THR A 313 -6.52 -26.89 -38.03
N GLY A 314 -7.84 -26.76 -37.81
CA GLY A 314 -8.75 -27.86 -37.46
C GLY A 314 -9.83 -28.04 -38.51
#